data_AF-A0A9E4GT72-F1
#
_entry.id   AF-A0A9E4GT72-F1
#
_cell.length_a   1.000
_cell.length_b   1.000
_cell.length_c   1.000
_cell.angle_alpha   90.00
_cell.angle_beta   90.00
_cell.angle_gamma   90.00
#
_symmetry.space_group_name_H-M   'P 1'
#
loop_
_entity.id
_entity.type
_entity.pdbx_description
1 polymer ?
#
loop_
_entity_poly.entity_id
_entity_poly.type
_entity_poly.pdbx_seq_one_letter_code
_entity_poly.pdbx_strand_id
1 'polypeptide(L)' 'MPVGDIPDRHLALLRSVKVYERLASRAILQRSRSLAVQALCAHPLLGSWPLAGKLFDAFHRAHRDKIGVWR' A
#
# COMPACT_ATOMS: atom_id res chain seq x y z
N MET A 1 -3.59 29.47 -5.45
CA MET A 1 -5.07 29.40 -5.59
C MET A 1 -5.57 28.16 -4.84
N PRO A 2 -6.71 28.24 -4.14
CA PRO A 2 -7.33 27.05 -3.54
C PRO A 2 -7.92 26.14 -4.62
N VAL A 3 -7.94 24.83 -4.36
CA VAL A 3 -8.35 23.78 -5.32
C VAL A 3 -9.88 23.70 -5.49
N GLY A 4 -10.67 24.31 -4.59
CA GLY A 4 -12.13 24.20 -4.58
C GLY A 4 -12.62 22.84 -4.04
N ASP A 5 -13.94 22.62 -4.06
CA ASP A 5 -14.54 21.40 -3.54
C ASP A 5 -14.35 20.21 -4.49
N ILE A 6 -14.03 19.05 -3.91
CA ILE A 6 -13.80 17.80 -4.65
C ILE A 6 -15.07 16.95 -4.56
N PRO A 7 -15.63 16.48 -5.69
CA PRO A 7 -16.81 15.61 -5.66
C PRO A 7 -16.54 14.30 -4.90
N ASP A 8 -17.53 13.82 -4.15
CA ASP A 8 -17.37 12.72 -3.18
C ASP A 8 -16.72 11.47 -3.75
N ARG A 9 -17.07 11.06 -4.97
CA ARG A 9 -16.47 9.88 -5.62
C ARG A 9 -14.96 10.01 -5.79
N HIS A 10 -14.48 11.19 -6.16
CA HIS A 10 -13.05 11.44 -6.35
C HIS A 10 -12.36 11.55 -5.00
N LEU A 11 -13.04 12.16 -4.01
CA LEU A 11 -12.53 12.25 -2.65
C LEU A 11 -12.37 10.87 -2.01
N ALA A 12 -13.30 9.95 -2.25
CA ALA A 12 -13.20 8.57 -1.77
C ALA A 12 -11.98 7.84 -2.37
N LEU A 13 -11.77 7.97 -3.69
CA LEU A 13 -10.60 7.42 -4.38
C LEU A 13 -9.29 8.03 -3.83
N LEU A 14 -9.23 9.36 -3.69
CA LEU A 14 -8.10 10.07 -3.10
C LEU A 14 -7.79 9.57 -1.70
N ARG A 15 -8.81 9.39 -0.86
CA ARG A 15 -8.65 8.87 0.51
C ARG A 15 -8.09 7.46 0.51
N SER A 16 -8.60 6.57 -0.34
CA SER A 16 -8.07 5.20 -0.47
C SER A 16 -6.59 5.18 -0.87
N VAL A 17 -6.21 5.99 -1.86
CA VAL A 17 -4.80 6.13 -2.28
C VAL A 17 -3.94 6.70 -1.14
N LYS A 18 -4.44 7.71 -0.41
CA LYS A 18 -3.72 8.29 0.74
C LYS A 18 -3.55 7.31 1.91
N VAL A 19 -4.49 6.40 2.11
CA VAL A 19 -4.36 5.31 3.09
C VAL A 19 -3.25 4.36 2.65
N TYR A 20 -3.25 3.94 1.38
CA TYR A 20 -2.18 3.12 0.81
C TYR A 20 -0.80 3.76 0.99
N GLU A 21 -0.62 5.01 0.57
CA GLU A 21 0.67 5.70 0.63
C GLU A 21 1.23 5.76 2.06
N ARG A 22 0.38 6.09 3.04
CA ARG A 22 0.78 6.16 4.45
C ARG A 22 1.17 4.79 5.00
N LEU A 23 0.38 3.75 4.70
CA LEU A 23 0.69 2.39 5.12
C LEU A 23 1.97 1.87 4.46
N ALA A 24 2.14 2.08 3.15
CA ALA A 24 3.33 1.68 2.40
C ALA A 24 4.59 2.36 2.96
N SER A 25 4.51 3.66 3.21
CA SER A 25 5.62 4.43 3.81
C SER A 25 5.99 3.88 5.19
N ARG A 26 5.01 3.61 6.06
CA ARG A 26 5.23 3.00 7.37
C ARG A 26 5.80 1.58 7.25
N ALA A 27 5.31 0.78 6.31
CA ALA A 27 5.78 -0.57 6.06
C ALA A 27 7.26 -0.58 5.67
N ILE A 28 7.69 0.34 4.80
CA ILE A 28 9.09 0.50 4.39
C ILE A 28 9.95 0.89 5.58
N LEU A 29 9.56 1.93 6.34
CA LEU A 29 10.33 2.42 7.48
C LEU A 29 10.49 1.37 8.58
N GLN A 30 9.45 0.57 8.83
CA GLN A 30 9.45 -0.46 9.88
C GLN A 30 9.94 -1.83 9.37
N ARG A 31 10.13 -1.96 8.05
CA ARG A 31 10.32 -3.24 7.33
C ARG A 31 9.28 -4.28 7.74
N SER A 32 8.00 -3.90 7.73
CA SER A 32 6.90 -4.73 8.22
C SER A 32 6.09 -5.31 7.07
N ARG A 33 6.08 -6.64 6.97
CA ARG A 33 5.24 -7.40 6.03
C ARG A 33 3.75 -7.15 6.30
N SER A 34 3.33 -7.15 7.56
CA SER A 34 1.92 -6.96 7.90
C SER A 34 1.40 -5.59 7.45
N LEU A 35 2.19 -4.53 7.61
CA LEU A 35 1.85 -3.20 7.09
C LEU A 35 1.89 -3.14 5.57
N ALA A 36 2.83 -3.84 4.92
CA ALA A 36 2.90 -3.89 3.46
C ALA A 36 1.67 -4.58 2.85
N VAL A 37 1.23 -5.69 3.45
CA VAL A 37 0.00 -6.40 3.03
C VAL A 37 -1.23 -5.53 3.25
N GLN A 38 -1.32 -4.81 4.39
CA GLN A 38 -2.39 -3.83 4.61
C GLN A 38 -2.41 -2.73 3.54
N ALA A 39 -1.25 -2.19 3.19
CA ALA A 39 -1.14 -1.20 2.13
C ALA A 39 -1.70 -1.76 0.82
N LEU A 40 -1.19 -2.91 0.37
CA LEU A 40 -1.63 -3.56 -0.86
C LEU A 40 -3.15 -3.83 -0.89
N CYS A 41 -3.77 -4.14 0.24
CA CYS A 41 -5.23 -4.32 0.32
C CYS A 41 -6.00 -3.01 0.22
N ALA A 42 -5.47 -1.93 0.80
CA ALA A 42 -6.07 -0.60 0.72
C ALA A 42 -5.96 0.00 -0.70
N HIS A 43 -5.10 -0.55 -1.55
CA HIS A 43 -4.89 -0.08 -2.91
C HIS A 43 -6.11 -0.39 -3.80
N PRO A 44 -6.68 0.61 -4.51
CA PRO A 44 -7.91 0.45 -5.30
C PRO A 44 -7.86 -0.67 -6.36
N LEU A 45 -6.68 -0.94 -6.92
CA LEU A 45 -6.49 -1.96 -7.96
C LEU A 45 -6.34 -3.39 -7.43
N LEU A 46 -6.27 -3.61 -6.12
CA LEU A 46 -6.05 -4.95 -5.55
C LEU A 46 -7.25 -5.45 -4.75
N GLY A 47 -7.64 -4.72 -3.69
CA GLY A 47 -8.83 -5.01 -2.88
C GLY A 47 -8.91 -6.41 -2.24
N SER A 48 -7.84 -7.21 -2.26
CA SER A 48 -7.87 -8.64 -1.88
C SER A 48 -6.73 -8.99 -0.94
N TRP A 49 -7.09 -9.44 0.27
CA TRP A 49 -6.14 -9.79 1.32
C TRP A 49 -5.27 -11.02 1.02
N PRO A 50 -5.84 -12.15 0.55
CA PRO A 50 -5.02 -13.31 0.19
C PRO A 50 -4.07 -13.00 -0.97
N LEU A 51 -4.51 -12.20 -1.95
CA LEU A 51 -3.68 -11.81 -3.09
C LEU A 51 -2.55 -10.86 -2.67
N ALA A 52 -2.83 -9.88 -1.81
CA ALA A 52 -1.84 -8.94 -1.29
C ALA A 52 -0.68 -9.66 -0.57
N GLY A 53 -0.98 -10.66 0.25
CA GLY A 53 0.04 -11.48 0.92
C GLY A 53 0.94 -12.20 -0.09
N LYS A 54 0.34 -12.89 -1.07
CA LYS A 54 1.07 -13.59 -2.12
C LYS A 54 1.95 -12.66 -2.96
N LEU A 55 1.41 -11.49 -3.32
CA LEU A 55 2.12 -10.50 -4.12
C LEU A 55 3.32 -9.94 -3.37
N PHE A 56 3.15 -9.57 -2.09
CA PHE A 56 4.27 -9.11 -1.27
C PHE A 56 5.35 -10.19 -1.15
N ASP A 57 4.98 -11.43 -0.85
CA ASP A 57 5.95 -12.52 -0.67
C ASP A 57 6.72 -12.82 -1.98
N ALA A 58 6.04 -12.77 -3.12
CA ALA A 58 6.66 -12.92 -4.43
C ALA A 58 7.65 -11.78 -4.72
N PHE A 59 7.22 -10.53 -4.53
CA PHE A 59 8.06 -9.34 -4.72
C PHE A 59 9.28 -9.34 -3.78
N HIS A 60 9.06 -9.66 -2.51
CA HIS A 60 10.12 -9.71 -1.51
C HIS A 60 11.14 -10.81 -1.82
N ARG A 61 10.71 -12.01 -2.26
CA ARG A 61 11.64 -13.05 -2.73
C ARG A 61 12.45 -12.59 -3.95
N ALA A 62 11.78 -12.01 -4.95
CA ALA A 62 12.43 -11.62 -6.21
C ALA A 62 13.44 -10.47 -6.03
N HIS A 63 13.29 -9.66 -4.98
CA HIS A 63 14.09 -8.46 -4.76
C HIS A 63 14.72 -8.38 -3.38
N ARG A 64 14.86 -9.52 -2.69
CA ARG A 64 15.38 -9.58 -1.31
C ARG A 64 16.73 -8.86 -1.18
N ASP A 65 17.61 -9.02 -2.16
CA ASP A 65 18.94 -8.41 -2.16
C ASP A 65 18.91 -6.88 -2.27
N LYS A 66 17.82 -6.31 -2.82
CA LYS A 66 17.66 -4.86 -3.03
C LYS A 66 16.91 -4.19 -1.88
N ILE A 67 15.90 -4.86 -1.31
CA ILE A 67 15.00 -4.25 -0.31
C ILE A 67 15.28 -4.72 1.13
N GLY A 68 16.25 -5.61 1.31
CA GLY A 68 16.69 -6.14 2.60
C GLY A 68 15.68 -7.11 3.21
N VAL A 69 15.88 -7.43 4.50
CA VAL A 69 15.05 -8.37 5.26
C VAL A 69 13.85 -7.65 5.89
N TRP A 70 12.67 -8.24 5.74
CA TRP A 70 11.40 -7.72 6.29
C TRP A 70 10.86 -8.67 7.38
N ARG A 71 10.19 -8.09 8.38
CA ARG A 71 9.61 -8.76 9.55
C ARG A 71 8.11 -8.91 9.43
#